data_AF-A0A7T8GZP5-F1
#
_entry.id   AF-A0A7T8GZP5-F1
#
_cell.length_a   1.000
_cell.length_b   1.000
_cell.length_c   1.000
_cell.angle_alpha   90.00
_cell.angle_beta   90.00
_cell.angle_gamma   90.00
#
_symmetry.space_group_name_H-M   'P 1'
#
loop_
_entity.id
_entity.type
_entity.pdbx_description
1 polymer ?
#
loop_
_entity_poly.entity_id
_entity_poly.type
_entity_poly.pdbx_seq_one_letter_code
_entity_poly.pdbx_strand_id
1 'polypeptide(L)' 'MTLLSSVTESAIMENMKKRYMDDWIFTYIGQVLISVNPFKPMSYFTQKEIDMYQGA' A
#
# COMPACT_ATOMS: atom_id res chain seq x y z
N MET A 1 -6.90 -0.99 -7.90
CA MET A 1 -7.11 0.42 -7.52
C MET A 1 -8.48 0.52 -6.86
N THR A 2 -8.55 0.87 -5.58
CA THR A 2 -9.84 1.18 -4.95
C THR A 2 -10.15 2.65 -5.25
N LEU A 3 -11.02 2.88 -6.23
CA LEU A 3 -11.67 4.18 -6.42
C LEU A 3 -12.54 4.43 -5.18
N LEU A 4 -12.01 5.19 -4.22
CA LEU A 4 -12.80 5.69 -3.10
C LEU A 4 -13.77 6.74 -3.66
N SER A 5 -15.04 6.35 -3.82
CA SER A 5 -16.11 7.26 -4.25
C SER A 5 -16.37 8.38 -3.24
N SER A 6 -15.94 8.20 -1.98
CA SER A 6 -16.01 9.19 -0.90
C SER A 6 -14.69 9.21 -0.11
N VAL A 7 -13.96 10.32 -0.18
CA VAL A 7 -12.68 10.52 0.53
C VAL A 7 -12.94 11.04 1.94
N THR A 8 -13.64 10.26 2.75
CA THR A 8 -13.78 10.54 4.20
C THR A 8 -12.59 9.95 4.94
N GLU A 9 -12.10 10.66 5.96
CA GLU A 9 -10.97 10.20 6.79
C GLU A 9 -11.21 8.80 7.37
N SER A 10 -12.44 8.54 7.83
CA SER A 10 -12.84 7.22 8.34
C SER A 10 -12.75 6.10 7.29
N ALA A 11 -13.13 6.39 6.03
CA ALA A 11 -13.07 5.42 4.94
C ALA A 11 -11.63 5.14 4.50
N ILE A 12 -10.76 6.15 4.56
CA ILE A 12 -9.32 5.98 4.33
C ILE A 12 -8.72 5.09 5.43
N MET A 13 -9.02 5.39 6.69
CA MET A 13 -8.57 4.62 7.85
C MET A 13 -8.98 3.15 7.76
N GLU A 14 -10.24 2.88 7.44
CA GLU A 14 -10.75 1.51 7.31
C GLU A 14 -10.04 0.75 6.17
N ASN A 15 -9.82 1.40 5.03
CA ASN A 15 -9.09 0.78 3.91
C ASN A 15 -7.63 0.52 4.23
N MET A 16 -6.92 1.46 4.88
CA MET A 16 -5.55 1.23 5.33
C MET A 16 -5.48 0.07 6.32
N LYS A 17 -6.44 -0.02 7.25
CA LYS A 17 -6.51 -1.12 8.21
C LYS A 17 -6.72 -2.48 7.53
N LYS A 18 -7.65 -2.57 6.56
CA LYS A 18 -7.87 -3.79 5.78
C LYS A 18 -6.61 -4.20 5.01
N ARG A 19 -5.99 -3.25 4.30
CA ARG A 19 -4.74 -3.51 3.55
C ARG A 19 -3.59 -3.93 4.45
N TYR A 20 -3.48 -3.33 5.63
CA TYR A 20 -2.48 -3.72 6.62
C TYR A 20 -2.70 -5.15 7.12
N MET A 21 -3.95 -5.56 7.35
CA MET A 21 -4.28 -6.95 7.70
C MET A 21 -3.94 -7.94 6.57
N ASP A 22 -4.00 -7.49 5.32
CA ASP A 22 -3.62 -8.26 4.12
C ASP A 22 -2.12 -8.13 3.75
N ASP A 23 -1.27 -7.60 4.66
CA ASP A 23 0.17 -7.40 4.47
C ASP A 23 0.57 -6.44 3.33
N TRP A 24 -0.34 -5.55 2.95
CA TRP A 24 -0.10 -4.49 1.97
C TRP A 24 0.26 -3.17 2.66
N ILE A 25 1.55 -2.85 2.67
CA ILE A 25 2.05 -1.66 3.35
C ILE A 25 2.01 -0.39 2.51
N PHE A 26 1.93 -0.54 1.18
CA PHE A 26 1.93 0.57 0.23
C PHE A 26 0.52 0.78 -0.32
N THR A 27 0.01 2.01 -0.20
CA THR A 27 -1.32 2.39 -0.68
C THR A 27 -1.27 3.70 -1.43
N TYR A 28 -1.71 3.69 -2.69
CA TYR A 28 -1.89 4.90 -3.49
C TYR A 28 -3.22 5.58 -3.16
N ILE A 29 -3.17 6.88 -2.88
CA ILE A 29 -4.33 7.75 -2.71
C ILE A 29 -4.13 8.98 -3.61
N GLY A 30 -4.78 8.98 -4.77
CA GLY A 30 -4.59 10.02 -5.78
C GLY A 30 -3.14 10.06 -6.26
N GLN A 31 -2.47 11.19 -6.06
CA GLN A 31 -1.05 11.38 -6.42
C GLN A 31 -0.08 11.03 -5.28
N VAL A 32 -0.58 10.69 -4.10
CA VAL A 32 0.26 10.40 -2.92
C VAL A 32 0.37 8.89 -2.72
N LEU A 33 1.59 8.44 -2.40
CA LEU A 33 1.85 7.09 -1.93
C LEU A 33 2.02 7.11 -0.41
N ILE A 34 1.21 6.33 0.30
CA ILE A 34 1.31 6.17 1.74
C ILE A 34 1.94 4.81 2.04
N SER A 35 2.93 4.81 2.94
CA SER A 35 3.59 3.61 3.47
C SER A 35 3.27 3.45 4.95
N VAL A 36 2.92 2.23 5.37
CA VAL A 36 2.65 1.86 6.78
C VAL A 36 3.69 0.84 7.22
N ASN A 37 4.42 1.11 8.31
CA ASN A 37 5.45 0.20 8.79
C ASN A 37 4.84 -1.11 9.33
N PRO A 38 5.18 -2.28 8.77
CA PRO A 38 4.64 -3.58 9.21
C PRO A 38 5.33 -4.13 10.47
N PHE A 39 6.43 -3.50 10.94
CA PHE A 39 7.23 -3.95 12.08
C PHE A 39 7.68 -5.43 12.03
N LYS A 40 7.67 -6.02 10.84
CA LYS A 40 8.08 -7.40 10.57
C LYS A 40 8.86 -7.48 9.25
N PRO A 41 9.78 -8.46 9.10
CA PRO A 41 10.46 -8.69 7.84
C PRO A 41 9.45 -9.14 6.79
N MET A 42 9.56 -8.60 5.57
CA MET A 42 8.71 -8.96 4.45
C MET A 42 9.53 -9.56 3.32
N SER A 43 9.00 -10.63 2.72
CA SER A 43 9.72 -11.53 1.81
C SER A 43 9.87 -11.02 0.38
N TYR A 44 9.22 -9.92 0.02
CA TYR A 44 9.05 -9.44 -1.36
C TYR A 44 9.96 -8.25 -1.73
N PHE A 45 11.00 -8.01 -0.93
CA PHE A 45 12.06 -7.05 -1.26
C PHE A 45 13.28 -7.78 -1.86
N THR A 46 13.06 -8.60 -2.89
CA THR A 46 14.14 -9.29 -3.59
C THR A 46 14.54 -8.55 -4.86
N GLN A 47 15.68 -8.92 -5.43
CA GLN A 47 16.15 -8.34 -6.69
C GLN A 47 15.12 -8.48 -7.81
N LYS A 48 14.32 -9.55 -7.80
CA LYS A 48 13.29 -9.79 -8.80
C LYS A 48 12.18 -8.73 -8.77
N GLU A 49 11.73 -8.31 -7.60
CA GLU A 49 10.75 -7.23 -7.52
C GLU A 49 11.36 -5.89 -7.93
N ILE A 50 12.62 -5.64 -7.55
CA ILE A 50 13.35 -4.42 -7.97
C ILE A 50 13.40 -4.34 -9.50
N ASP A 51 13.85 -5.41 -10.16
CA ASP A 51 13.98 -5.45 -11.62
C ASP A 51 12.61 -5.30 -12.32
N MET A 52 11.54 -5.81 -11.71
CA MET A 52 10.16 -5.68 -12.24
C MET A 52 9.63 -4.23 -12.17
N TYR A 53 9.97 -3.50 -11.11
CA TYR A 53 9.57 -2.10 -10.95
C TYR A 53 10.58 -1.11 -11.57
N GLN A 54 11.79 -1.56 -11.89
CA GLN A 54 12.82 -0.74 -12.50
C GLN A 54 12.49 -0.48 -13.98
N GLY A 55 12.02 0.74 -14.27
CA GLY A 55 11.66 1.18 -15.63
C GLY A 55 10.17 1.17 -15.95
N ALA A 56 9.31 0.89 -14.96
CA ALA A 56 7.86 1.05 -15.04
C ALA A 56 7.43 2.52 -14.89
#